data_AF-A0A1W2A8S9-F1
#
_entry.id   AF-A0A1W2A8S9-F1
#
_cell.length_a   1.000
_cell.length_b   1.000
_cell.length_c   1.000
_cell.angle_alpha   90.00
_cell.angle_beta   90.00
_cell.angle_gamma   90.00
#
_symmetry.space_group_name_H-M   'P 1'
#
loop_
_entity.id
_entity.type
_entity.pdbx_description
1 polymer ?
#
loop_
_entity_poly.entity_id
_entity_poly.type
_entity_poly.pdbx_seq_one_letter_code
_entity_poly.pdbx_strand_id
1 'polypeptide(L)'
;MSEIITVGLDLAKNVFQVHGADAAGGAVLRKKLRRTQVLGFFEALPPCVVAMEACGGAHYWGREIGKLGHEVRLIPPAYVKPFVK
;
A
#
# COMPACT_ATOMS: atom_id res chain seq x y z
N MET A 1 -14.39 -1.15 -15.29
CA MET A 1 -13.04 -1.01 -14.70
C MET A 1 -13.12 -1.60 -13.31
N SER A 2 -12.33 -2.62 -13.00
CA SER A 2 -12.34 -3.22 -11.66
C SER A 2 -11.83 -2.19 -10.65
N GLU A 3 -12.62 -1.93 -9.61
CA GLU A 3 -12.28 -1.01 -8.53
C GLU A 3 -11.16 -1.60 -7.66
N ILE A 4 -10.18 -0.77 -7.30
CA ILE A 4 -9.08 -1.18 -6.42
C ILE A 4 -9.60 -1.16 -4.99
N ILE A 5 -9.75 -2.34 -4.38
CA ILE A 5 -10.21 -2.45 -2.98
C ILE A 5 -9.07 -2.69 -1.99
N THR A 6 -7.94 -3.22 -2.48
CA THR A 6 -6.76 -3.51 -1.66
C THR A 6 -5.50 -3.06 -2.38
N VAL A 7 -4.61 -2.40 -1.64
CA VAL A 7 -3.29 -1.97 -2.11
C VAL A 7 -2.22 -2.58 -1.22
N GLY A 8 -1.34 -3.38 -1.80
CA GLY A 8 -0.04 -3.71 -1.21
C GLY A 8 0.94 -2.55 -1.45
N LEU A 9 1.54 -2.03 -0.39
CA LEU A 9 2.55 -0.97 -0.46
C LEU A 9 3.84 -1.44 0.20
N ASP A 10 4.86 -1.68 -0.62
CA ASP A 10 6.22 -2.01 -0.19
C ASP A 10 7.07 -0.74 -0.10
N LEU A 11 7.74 -0.55 1.05
CA LEU A 11 8.47 0.67 1.39
C LEU A 11 9.98 0.43 1.27
N ALA A 12 10.62 1.02 0.26
CA ALA A 12 12.07 1.18 0.24
C ALA A 12 12.47 2.63 0.52
N LYS A 13 13.77 2.87 0.70
CA LYS A 13 14.30 4.18 1.15
C LYS A 13 13.82 5.37 0.32
N ASN A 14 13.82 5.23 -1.00
CA ASN A 14 13.48 6.31 -1.94
C ASN A 14 12.35 5.96 -2.92
N VAL A 15 11.95 4.69 -2.94
CA VAL A 15 11.11 4.09 -3.96
C VAL A 15 10.11 3.19 -3.26
N PHE A 16 8.87 3.28 -3.68
CA PHE A 16 7.75 2.53 -3.13
C PHE A 16 7.13 1.72 -4.26
N GLN A 17 6.79 0.47 -3.99
CA GLN A 17 6.06 -0.35 -4.96
C GLN A 17 4.61 -0.46 -4.51
N VAL A 18 3.71 -0.08 -5.42
CA VAL A 18 2.26 -0.16 -5.24
C VAL A 18 1.74 -1.32 -6.06
N HIS A 19 0.97 -2.17 -5.43
CA HIS A 19 0.25 -3.25 -6.07
C HIS A 19 -1.23 -3.17 -5.69
N GLY A 20 -2.10 -2.81 -6.63
CA GLY A 20 -3.54 -2.73 -6.42
C GLY A 20 -4.24 -4.00 -6.91
N ALA A 21 -5.14 -4.53 -6.09
CA ALA A 21 -5.97 -5.68 -6.39
C ALA A 21 -7.47 -5.31 -6.32
N ASP A 22 -8.25 -5.94 -7.19
CA ASP A 22 -9.70 -5.83 -7.18
C ASP A 22 -10.38 -6.79 -6.20
N ALA A 23 -11.71 -6.79 -6.17
CA ALA A 23 -12.49 -7.63 -5.28
C ALA A 23 -12.32 -9.14 -5.50
N ALA A 24 -11.86 -9.55 -6.70
CA ALA A 24 -11.54 -10.94 -7.00
C ALA A 24 -10.10 -11.30 -6.61
N GLY A 25 -9.34 -10.36 -6.04
CA GLY A 25 -7.91 -10.51 -5.75
C GLY A 25 -7.03 -10.40 -7.00
N GLY A 26 -7.60 -10.01 -8.14
CA GLY A 26 -6.88 -9.83 -9.39
C GLY A 26 -6.01 -8.58 -9.34
N ALA A 27 -4.74 -8.70 -9.71
CA ALA A 27 -3.83 -7.56 -9.81
C ALA A 27 -4.26 -6.63 -10.96
N VAL A 28 -4.70 -5.42 -10.62
CA VAL A 28 -5.20 -4.41 -11.59
C VAL A 28 -4.30 -3.18 -11.67
N LEU A 29 -3.39 -3.00 -10.71
CA LEU A 29 -2.42 -1.92 -10.71
C LEU A 29 -1.05 -2.40 -10.24
N ARG A 30 0.00 -2.01 -10.97
CA ARG A 30 1.38 -2.11 -10.50
C ARG A 30 2.12 -0.83 -10.83
N LYS A 31 2.57 -0.08 -9.81
CA LYS A 31 3.19 1.23 -10.00
C LYS A 31 4.35 1.46 -9.05
N LYS A 32 5.41 2.03 -9.56
CA LYS A 32 6.55 2.51 -8.78
C LYS A 32 6.33 3.99 -8.44
N LEU A 33 6.42 4.36 -7.17
CA LEU A 33 6.30 5.73 -6.69
C LEU A 33 7.58 6.20 -6.01
N ARG A 34 7.89 7.48 -6.13
CA ARG A 34 8.85 8.16 -5.25
C ARG A 34 8.16 8.53 -3.95
N ARG A 35 8.95 8.73 -2.90
CA ARG A 35 8.48 9.16 -1.57
C ARG A 35 7.49 10.34 -1.62
N THR A 36 7.80 11.34 -2.46
CA THR A 36 6.99 12.56 -2.60
C THR A 36 5.65 12.34 -3.32
N GLN A 37 5.50 11.22 -4.04
CA GLN A 37 4.31 10.93 -4.84
C GLN A 37 3.29 10.06 -4.10
N VAL A 38 3.65 9.51 -2.94
CA VAL A 38 2.82 8.53 -2.22
C VAL A 38 1.50 9.17 -1.79
N LEU A 39 1.52 10.32 -1.11
CA LEU A 39 0.29 10.94 -0.59
C LEU A 39 -0.64 11.40 -1.73
N GLY A 40 -0.11 12.07 -2.75
CA GLY A 40 -0.93 12.50 -3.89
C GLY A 40 -1.49 11.33 -4.71
N PHE A 41 -0.83 10.16 -4.69
CA PHE A 41 -1.41 8.95 -5.28
C PHE A 41 -2.60 8.42 -4.48
N PHE A 42 -2.49 8.34 -3.16
CA PHE A 42 -3.57 7.86 -2.29
C PHE A 42 -4.74 8.85 -2.22
N GLU A 43 -4.47 10.15 -2.27
CA GLU A 43 -5.51 11.19 -2.32
C GLU A 43 -6.40 11.09 -3.58
N ALA A 44 -5.82 10.62 -4.70
CA ALA A 44 -6.56 10.39 -5.94
C ALA A 44 -7.27 9.02 -5.99
N LEU A 45 -7.06 8.16 -5.00
CA LEU A 45 -7.63 6.82 -4.95
C LEU A 45 -8.85 6.81 -4.01
N PRO A 46 -9.96 6.12 -4.36
CA PRO A 46 -11.03 5.88 -3.42
C PRO A 46 -10.52 5.18 -2.13
N PRO A 47 -11.18 5.38 -0.98
CA PRO A 47 -10.85 4.68 0.26
C PRO A 47 -10.76 3.16 0.04
N CYS A 48 -9.68 2.55 0.51
CA CYS A 48 -9.37 1.14 0.29
C CYS A 48 -8.53 0.59 1.44
N VAL A 49 -8.35 -0.73 1.49
CA VAL A 49 -7.41 -1.36 2.42
C VAL A 49 -6.00 -1.17 1.90
N VAL A 50 -5.07 -0.75 2.75
CA VAL A 50 -3.64 -0.61 2.40
C VAL A 50 -2.82 -1.54 3.30
N ALA A 51 -2.32 -2.61 2.73
CA ALA A 51 -1.46 -3.58 3.38
C ALA A 51 0.01 -3.17 3.22
N MET A 52 0.72 -3.05 4.35
CA MET A 52 2.13 -2.64 4.39
C MET A 52 2.91 -3.54 5.33
N GLU A 53 4.12 -3.94 4.94
CA GLU A 53 5.04 -4.57 5.89
C GLU A 53 5.45 -3.56 6.97
N ALA A 54 5.41 -3.99 8.23
CA ALA A 54 5.86 -3.18 9.35
C ALA A 54 7.39 -3.04 9.31
N CYS A 55 7.87 -1.85 8.95
CA CYS A 55 9.28 -1.47 8.94
C CYS A 55 9.46 -0.10 9.63
N GLY A 56 10.70 0.38 9.76
CA GLY A 56 11.00 1.64 10.45
C GLY A 56 10.25 2.87 9.93
N GLY A 57 9.81 2.87 8.67
CA GLY A 57 8.98 3.93 8.09
C GLY A 57 7.47 3.67 8.05
N ALA A 58 7.03 2.43 8.32
CA ALA A 58 5.66 2.00 8.04
C ALA A 58 4.62 2.69 8.91
N HIS A 59 4.92 2.94 10.19
CA HIS A 59 4.00 3.65 11.08
C HIS A 59 3.76 5.10 10.67
N TYR A 60 4.78 5.81 10.17
CA TYR A 60 4.60 7.16 9.64
C TYR A 60 3.64 7.13 8.45
N TRP A 61 3.91 6.26 7.47
CA TRP A 61 3.08 6.15 6.28
C TRP A 61 1.67 5.69 6.59
N GLY A 62 1.49 4.76 7.51
CA GLY A 62 0.17 4.30 7.89
C GLY A 62 -0.69 5.41 8.50
N ARG A 63 -0.10 6.33 9.28
CA ARG A 63 -0.84 7.50 9.76
C ARG A 63 -1.19 8.46 8.64
N GLU A 64 -0.25 8.81 7.78
CA GLU A 64 -0.51 9.78 6.71
C GLU A 64 -1.51 9.26 5.68
N ILE A 65 -1.43 7.97 5.32
CA ILE A 65 -2.39 7.32 4.43
C ILE A 65 -3.76 7.16 5.13
N GLY A 66 -3.77 6.84 6.43
CA GLY A 66 -5.02 6.75 7.21
C GLY A 66 -5.78 8.09 7.30
N LYS A 67 -5.07 9.22 7.33
CA LYS A 67 -5.71 10.56 7.28
C LYS A 67 -6.47 10.82 5.98
N LEU A 68 -6.13 10.12 4.90
CA LEU A 68 -6.83 10.20 3.61
C LEU A 68 -8.07 9.28 3.55
N GLY A 69 -8.38 8.56 4.64
CA GLY A 69 -9.57 7.72 4.76
C GLY A 69 -9.36 6.24 4.44
N HIS A 70 -8.12 5.82 4.14
CA HIS A 70 -7.82 4.41 3.89
C HIS A 70 -7.67 3.61 5.19
N GLU A 71 -8.05 2.34 5.15
CA GLU A 71 -7.81 1.40 6.25
C GLU A 71 -6.39 0.81 6.10
N VAL A 72 -5.45 1.23 6.95
CA VAL A 72 -4.07 0.73 6.88
C VAL A 72 -3.88 -0.48 7.78
N ARG A 73 -3.35 -1.57 7.21
CA ARG A 73 -2.96 -2.79 7.92
C ARG A 73 -1.44 -2.95 7.87
N LEU A 74 -0.81 -2.79 9.04
CA LEU A 74 0.62 -3.07 9.22
C LEU A 74 0.81 -4.56 9.51
N ILE A 75 1.46 -5.27 8.59
CA ILE A 75 1.70 -6.71 8.67
C ILE A 75 3.10 -6.92 9.23
N PRO A 76 3.26 -7.64 10.36
CA PRO A 76 4.58 -7.97 10.88
C PRO A 76 5.41 -8.75 9.84
N PRO A 77 6.72 -8.48 9.70
CA PRO A 77 7.60 -9.15 8.74
C PRO A 77 7.54 -10.69 8.78
N ALA A 78 7.31 -11.25 9.97
CA ALA A 78 7.16 -12.69 10.17
C ALA A 78 6.01 -13.30 9.35
N TYR A 79 4.94 -12.54 9.11
CA TYR A 79 3.79 -12.98 8.32
C TYR A 79 3.93 -12.67 6.83
N VAL A 80 4.87 -11.82 6.43
CA VAL A 80 5.12 -11.49 5.01
C VAL A 80 6.12 -12.46 4.38
N LYS A 81 7.15 -12.90 5.13
CA LYS A 81 8.17 -13.84 4.67
C LYS A 81 7.64 -15.09 3.93
N PRO A 82 6.54 -15.75 4.36
CA PRO A 82 5.99 -16.90 3.64
C PRO A 82 5.45 -16.59 2.23
N PHE A 83 5.17 -15.32 1.92
CA PHE A 83 4.57 -14.87 0.66
C PHE A 83 5.56 -14.22 -0.30
N VAL A 84 6.82 -14.01 0.11
CA VAL A 84 7.90 -13.51 -0.75
C VAL A 84 8.53 -14.73 -1.46
N LYS A 85 8.13 -14.98 -2.70
CA LYS A 85 8.74 -15.94 -3.61
C LYS A 85 9.13 -15.26 -4.91
#